data_AF-A0A538RWD8-F1
#
_entry.id   AF-A0A538RWD8-F1
#
_cell.length_a   1.000
_cell.length_b   1.000
_cell.length_c   1.000
_cell.angle_alpha   90.00
_cell.angle_beta   90.00
_cell.angle_gamma   90.00
#
_symmetry.space_group_name_H-M   'P 1'
#
loop_
_entity.id
_entity.type
_entity.pdbx_description
1 polymer ?
#
loop_
_entity_poly.entity_id
_entity_poly.type
_entity_poly.pdbx_seq_one_letter_code
_entity_poly.pdbx_strand_id
1 'polypeptide(L)'
;MKPQFNLADLCLNVARLDRAMFEKMLAKHSSGVQLLASPQVFGKARVVTSQGVTQALAMMRKLFPCVVADLEDCFHDEQVVTLRQATGIYLIFRPDFTSLRNARRILEHLTDLEIARTRVRLVVNRFGLPYQLPLAEA
;
A
#
# COMPACT_ATOMS: atom_id res chain seq x y z
N MET A 1 6.41 -18.20 6.00
CA MET A 1 7.42 -17.65 5.07
C MET A 1 8.25 -16.62 5.81
N LYS A 2 9.58 -16.58 5.63
CA LYS A 2 10.47 -15.55 6.21
C LYS A 2 11.20 -14.81 5.09
N PRO A 3 10.83 -13.56 4.75
CA PRO A 3 11.51 -12.76 3.72
C PRO A 3 12.98 -12.55 4.09
N GLN A 4 13.89 -12.71 3.11
CA GLN A 4 15.32 -12.43 3.30
C GLN A 4 15.67 -10.97 3.01
N PHE A 5 14.94 -10.34 2.10
CA PHE A 5 15.09 -8.94 1.71
C PHE A 5 13.76 -8.21 1.89
N ASN A 6 13.84 -6.89 1.95
CA ASN A 6 12.69 -6.01 2.06
C ASN A 6 12.87 -4.75 1.18
N LEU A 7 11.85 -3.91 1.16
CA LEU A 7 11.80 -2.68 0.39
C LEU A 7 12.91 -1.67 0.76
N ALA A 8 13.38 -1.62 2.01
CA ALA A 8 14.51 -0.76 2.38
C ALA A 8 15.82 -1.27 1.76
N ASP A 9 16.05 -2.59 1.70
CA ASP A 9 17.23 -3.15 1.03
C ASP A 9 17.24 -2.81 -0.46
N LEU A 10 16.05 -2.74 -1.08
CA LEU A 10 15.87 -2.29 -2.46
C LEU A 10 16.25 -0.82 -2.60
N CYS A 11 15.74 0.04 -1.72
CA CYS A 11 16.03 1.48 -1.76
C CYS A 11 17.53 1.76 -1.60
N LEU A 12 18.23 1.01 -0.75
CA LEU A 12 19.69 1.12 -0.59
C LEU A 12 20.49 0.72 -1.85
N ASN A 13 19.91 -0.12 -2.71
CA ASN A 13 20.58 -0.66 -3.90
C ASN A 13 19.91 -0.23 -5.22
N VAL A 14 19.06 0.81 -5.17
CA VAL A 14 18.17 1.22 -6.26
C VAL A 14 18.90 1.45 -7.60
N ALA A 15 20.11 2.03 -7.56
CA ALA A 15 20.93 2.32 -8.73
C ALA A 15 21.47 1.07 -9.45
N ARG A 16 21.55 -0.07 -8.75
CA ARG A 16 22.09 -1.34 -9.28
C ARG A 16 21.00 -2.39 -9.49
N LEU A 17 19.74 -2.02 -9.31
CA LEU A 17 18.62 -2.95 -9.31
C LEU A 17 18.30 -3.41 -10.74
N ASP A 18 18.62 -4.66 -11.04
CA ASP A 18 18.19 -5.37 -12.25
C ASP A 18 17.05 -6.37 -11.96
N ARG A 19 16.57 -7.03 -13.01
CA ARG A 19 15.47 -8.02 -12.90
C ARG A 19 15.84 -9.21 -12.03
N ALA A 20 17.03 -9.77 -12.19
CA ALA A 20 17.44 -10.96 -11.47
C ALA A 20 17.61 -10.68 -9.97
N MET A 21 18.15 -9.51 -9.63
CA MET A 21 18.25 -9.03 -8.25
C MET A 21 16.86 -8.81 -7.67
N PHE A 22 15.97 -8.11 -8.39
CA PHE A 22 14.60 -7.86 -7.92
C PHE A 22 13.82 -9.15 -7.64
N GLU A 23 13.87 -10.13 -8.54
CA GLU A 23 13.20 -11.42 -8.35
C GLU A 23 13.71 -12.19 -7.12
N LYS A 24 14.99 -12.03 -6.74
CA LYS A 24 15.54 -12.61 -5.50
C LYS A 24 15.05 -11.91 -4.23
N MET A 25 14.63 -10.66 -4.34
CA MET A 25 14.09 -9.91 -3.20
C MET A 25 12.64 -10.32 -2.86
N LEU A 26 11.95 -10.96 -3.80
CA LEU A 26 10.59 -11.42 -3.62
C LEU A 26 10.54 -12.73 -2.82
N ALA A 27 9.76 -12.72 -1.75
CA ALA A 27 9.49 -13.90 -0.96
C ALA A 27 8.25 -14.63 -1.53
N LYS A 28 8.39 -15.93 -1.81
CA LYS A 28 7.33 -16.76 -2.41
C LYS A 28 6.46 -17.41 -1.34
N HIS A 29 5.16 -17.12 -1.39
CA HIS A 29 4.17 -17.76 -0.54
C HIS A 29 3.60 -19.02 -1.22
N SER A 30 3.18 -20.02 -0.44
CA SER A 30 2.62 -21.27 -0.96
C SER A 30 1.33 -21.10 -1.77
N SER A 31 0.63 -19.98 -1.61
CA SER A 31 -0.54 -19.62 -2.43
C SER A 31 -0.20 -19.11 -3.84
N GLY A 32 1.08 -18.95 -4.18
CA GLY A 32 1.52 -18.34 -5.44
C GLY A 32 1.72 -16.82 -5.39
N VAL A 33 1.37 -16.17 -4.29
CA VAL A 33 1.67 -14.74 -4.05
C VAL A 33 3.17 -14.55 -3.89
N GLN A 34 3.72 -13.52 -4.55
CA GLN A 34 5.09 -13.07 -4.35
C GLN A 34 5.08 -11.72 -3.62
N LEU A 35 5.84 -11.65 -2.54
CA LEU A 35 5.85 -10.50 -1.62
C LEU A 35 7.19 -9.79 -1.66
N LEU A 36 7.17 -8.48 -1.93
CA LEU A 36 8.23 -7.57 -1.53
C LEU A 36 7.91 -7.09 -0.11
N ALA A 37 8.69 -7.54 0.88
CA ALA A 37 8.35 -7.28 2.28
C ALA A 37 8.63 -5.82 2.70
N SER A 38 7.86 -5.32 3.66
CA SER A 38 8.17 -4.06 4.35
C SER A 38 9.38 -4.23 5.29
N PRO A 39 10.06 -3.13 5.68
CA PRO A 39 11.13 -3.19 6.67
C PRO A 39 10.61 -3.67 8.03
N GLN A 40 11.28 -4.65 8.65
CA GLN A 40 10.84 -5.23 9.93
C GLN A 40 11.22 -4.40 11.17
N VAL A 41 12.07 -3.39 11.00
CA VAL A 41 12.57 -2.54 12.08
C VAL A 41 12.12 -1.11 11.80
N PHE A 42 11.41 -0.49 12.76
CA PHE A 42 10.85 0.86 12.60
C PHE A 42 11.88 1.89 12.11
N GLY A 43 13.11 1.87 12.63
CA GLY A 43 14.17 2.78 12.19
C GLY A 43 14.55 2.68 10.71
N LYS A 44 14.28 1.53 10.07
CA LYS A 44 14.55 1.31 8.64
C LYS A 44 13.40 1.75 7.73
N ALA A 45 12.22 2.07 8.27
CA ALA A 45 11.12 2.61 7.46
C ALA A 45 11.52 3.92 6.76
N ARG A 46 12.32 4.77 7.43
CA ARG A 46 12.85 6.03 6.89
C ARG A 46 13.81 5.87 5.70
N VAL A 47 14.29 4.65 5.45
CA VAL A 47 15.17 4.34 4.30
C VAL A 47 14.35 4.10 3.03
N VAL A 48 13.04 3.85 3.16
CA VAL A 48 12.17 3.71 2.01
C VAL A 48 11.98 5.08 1.36
N THR A 49 12.26 5.17 0.06
CA THR A 49 12.19 6.42 -0.69
C THR A 49 11.18 6.32 -1.83
N SER A 50 10.63 7.47 -2.22
CA SER A 50 9.75 7.60 -3.39
C SER A 50 10.37 7.06 -4.68
N GLN A 51 11.68 7.24 -4.87
CA GLN A 51 12.41 6.68 -6.01
C GLN A 51 12.44 5.15 -5.97
N GLY A 52 12.80 4.58 -4.82
CA GLY A 52 12.86 3.13 -4.64
C GLY A 52 11.49 2.47 -4.86
N VAL A 53 10.43 3.07 -4.31
CA VAL A 53 9.06 2.60 -4.50
C VAL A 53 8.61 2.72 -5.96
N THR A 54 8.93 3.83 -6.63
CA THR A 54 8.63 3.99 -8.07
C THR A 54 9.28 2.89 -8.91
N GLN A 55 10.55 2.59 -8.65
CA GLN A 55 11.27 1.56 -9.38
C GLN A 55 10.76 0.16 -9.05
N ALA A 56 10.46 -0.12 -7.77
CA ALA A 56 9.85 -1.38 -7.36
C ALA A 56 8.51 -1.61 -8.08
N LEU A 57 7.61 -0.63 -8.07
CA LEU A 57 6.32 -0.72 -8.76
C LEU A 57 6.49 -0.90 -10.27
N ALA A 58 7.44 -0.21 -10.90
CA ALA A 58 7.73 -0.37 -12.32
C ALA A 58 8.21 -1.78 -12.67
N MET A 59 9.02 -2.40 -11.80
CA MET A 59 9.48 -3.79 -11.95
C MET A 59 8.34 -4.78 -11.72
N MET A 60 7.57 -4.60 -10.65
CA MET A 60 6.44 -5.48 -10.33
C MET A 60 5.39 -5.49 -11.45
N ARG A 61 5.05 -4.34 -12.03
CA ARG A 61 4.09 -4.27 -13.16
C ARG A 61 4.56 -4.96 -14.43
N LYS A 62 5.88 -5.11 -14.64
CA LYS A 62 6.44 -5.88 -15.76
C LYS A 62 6.39 -7.38 -15.53
N LEU A 63 6.42 -7.80 -14.26
CA LEU A 63 6.53 -9.21 -13.87
C LEU A 63 5.18 -9.83 -13.51
N PHE A 64 4.23 -9.03 -13.03
CA PHE A 64 2.96 -9.49 -12.50
C PHE A 64 1.79 -8.77 -13.17
N PRO A 65 0.70 -9.50 -13.49
CA PRO A 65 -0.51 -8.90 -14.04
C PRO A 65 -1.25 -8.04 -13.01
N CYS A 66 -1.03 -8.28 -11.72
CA CYS A 66 -1.65 -7.56 -10.62
C CYS A 66 -0.62 -7.28 -9.54
N VAL A 67 -0.61 -6.03 -9.03
CA VAL A 67 0.25 -5.58 -7.95
C VAL A 67 -0.64 -4.92 -6.90
N VAL A 68 -0.57 -5.41 -5.67
CA VAL A 68 -1.26 -4.83 -4.52
C VAL A 68 -0.22 -4.19 -3.62
N ALA A 69 -0.40 -2.91 -3.31
CA ALA A 69 0.40 -2.20 -2.32
C ALA A 69 -0.46 -1.99 -1.08
N ASP A 70 0.06 -2.44 0.07
CA ASP A 70 -0.54 -2.19 1.38
C ASP A 70 0.09 -0.91 1.95
N LEU A 71 -0.75 0.05 2.31
CA LEU A 71 -0.36 1.39 2.75
C LEU A 71 -0.96 1.68 4.12
N GLU A 72 -0.25 2.44 4.94
CA GLU A 72 -0.69 2.71 6.32
C GLU A 72 -1.65 3.92 6.38
N ASP A 73 -1.13 5.15 6.38
CA ASP A 73 -1.85 6.37 6.68
C ASP A 73 -1.94 7.33 5.48
N CYS A 74 -1.23 7.01 4.40
CA CYS A 74 -1.21 7.74 3.13
C CYS A 74 -0.60 9.15 3.21
N PHE A 75 0.23 9.43 4.22
CA PHE A 75 0.85 10.75 4.41
C PHE A 75 2.29 10.85 3.91
N HIS A 76 2.99 9.71 3.81
CA HIS A 76 4.40 9.71 3.42
C HIS A 76 4.59 9.78 1.91
N ASP A 77 5.66 10.44 1.46
CA ASP A 77 5.90 10.75 0.04
C ASP A 77 5.90 9.49 -0.84
N GLU A 78 6.48 8.39 -0.37
CA GLU A 78 6.53 7.14 -1.10
C GLU A 78 5.14 6.48 -1.25
N GLN A 79 4.25 6.74 -0.28
CA GLN A 79 2.86 6.29 -0.32
C GLN A 79 2.05 7.14 -1.29
N VAL A 80 2.24 8.47 -1.28
CA VAL A 80 1.62 9.39 -2.25
C VAL A 80 2.00 9.01 -3.67
N VAL A 81 3.28 8.69 -3.91
CA VAL A 81 3.75 8.21 -5.22
C VAL A 81 3.10 6.89 -5.62
N THR A 82 2.88 5.98 -4.67
CA THR A 82 2.15 4.73 -4.90
C THR A 82 0.70 5.00 -5.27
N LEU A 83 0.01 5.84 -4.50
CA LEU A 83 -1.38 6.22 -4.72
C LEU A 83 -1.58 6.87 -6.08
N ARG A 84 -0.69 7.79 -6.49
CA ARG A 84 -0.75 8.44 -7.81
C ARG A 84 -0.67 7.44 -8.96
N GLN A 85 0.10 6.35 -8.81
CA GLN A 85 0.24 5.29 -9.81
C GLN A 85 -0.84 4.20 -9.76
N ALA A 86 -1.66 4.14 -8.71
CA ALA A 86 -2.60 3.02 -8.48
C ALA A 86 -3.82 3.02 -9.40
N THR A 87 -4.07 1.96 -10.17
CA THR A 87 -5.27 1.90 -11.05
C THR A 87 -6.59 1.97 -10.26
N GLY A 88 -6.62 1.45 -9.04
CA GLY A 88 -7.73 1.58 -8.11
C GLY A 88 -7.22 1.63 -6.67
N ILE A 89 -7.92 2.37 -5.83
CA ILE A 89 -7.60 2.58 -4.41
C ILE A 89 -8.77 2.03 -3.61
N TYR A 90 -8.51 1.15 -2.65
CA TYR A 90 -9.54 0.55 -1.80
C TYR A 90 -9.36 1.07 -0.39
N LEU A 91 -10.24 1.99 0.04
CA LEU A 91 -10.23 2.53 1.39
C LEU A 91 -11.08 1.64 2.28
N ILE A 92 -10.41 0.91 3.17
CA ILE A 92 -11.04 -0.04 4.07
C ILE A 92 -11.44 0.66 5.37
N PHE A 93 -12.68 0.50 5.80
CA PHE A 93 -13.16 1.07 7.06
C PHE A 93 -14.18 0.14 7.72
N ARG A 94 -14.37 0.31 9.02
CA ARG A 94 -15.46 -0.31 9.77
C ARG A 94 -16.59 0.71 9.96
N PRO A 95 -17.87 0.29 10.05
CA PRO A 95 -18.98 1.20 10.26
C PRO A 95 -19.10 1.57 11.74
N ASP A 96 -18.03 2.16 12.30
CA ASP A 96 -17.97 2.73 13.64
C ASP A 96 -17.53 4.20 13.55
N PHE A 97 -17.89 5.01 14.54
CA PHE A 97 -17.68 6.46 14.49
C PHE A 97 -16.22 6.85 14.24
N THR A 98 -15.27 6.16 14.90
CA THR A 98 -13.85 6.48 14.77
C THR A 98 -13.31 6.16 13.38
N SER A 99 -13.71 5.00 12.84
CA SER A 99 -13.29 4.56 11.52
C SER A 99 -13.93 5.39 10.40
N LEU A 100 -15.20 5.80 10.54
CA LEU A 100 -15.86 6.71 9.59
C LEU A 100 -15.22 8.09 9.60
N ARG A 101 -14.94 8.66 10.78
CA ARG A 101 -14.23 9.94 10.92
C ARG A 101 -12.86 9.89 10.22
N ASN A 102 -12.11 8.81 10.41
CA ASN A 102 -10.80 8.64 9.76
C ASN A 102 -10.94 8.44 8.25
N ALA A 103 -11.90 7.61 7.80
CA ALA A 103 -12.16 7.41 6.37
C ALA A 103 -12.51 8.74 5.67
N ARG A 104 -13.36 9.58 6.28
CA ARG A 104 -13.66 10.92 5.77
C ARG A 104 -12.39 11.78 5.64
N ARG A 105 -11.56 11.83 6.67
CA ARG A 105 -10.30 12.62 6.64
C ARG A 105 -9.34 12.12 5.57
N ILE A 106 -9.25 10.80 5.36
CA ILE A 106 -8.45 10.23 4.27
C ILE A 106 -9.03 10.63 2.91
N LEU A 107 -10.35 10.61 2.73
CA LEU A 107 -10.97 11.04 1.46
C LEU A 107 -10.72 12.53 1.15
N GLU A 108 -10.74 13.39 2.18
CA GLU A 108 -10.38 14.81 2.08
C GLU A 108 -8.91 14.94 1.66
N HIS A 109 -7.99 14.27 2.35
CA HIS A 109 -6.56 14.25 2.03
C HIS A 109 -6.26 13.74 0.62
N LEU A 110 -6.92 12.66 0.18
CA LEU A 110 -6.78 12.16 -1.20
C LEU A 110 -7.28 13.19 -2.23
N THR A 111 -8.30 13.98 -1.89
CA THR A 111 -8.78 15.07 -2.74
C THR A 111 -7.72 16.18 -2.85
N ASP A 112 -7.09 16.54 -1.73
CA ASP A 112 -6.02 17.55 -1.69
C ASP A 112 -4.76 17.10 -2.47
N LEU A 113 -4.51 15.79 -2.54
CA LEU A 113 -3.46 15.19 -3.36
C LEU A 113 -3.81 15.08 -4.86
N GLU A 114 -4.97 15.61 -5.27
CA GLU A 114 -5.52 15.56 -6.63
C GLU A 114 -5.80 14.12 -7.14
N ILE A 115 -6.04 13.19 -6.21
CA ILE A 115 -6.41 11.82 -6.57
C ILE A 115 -7.91 11.78 -6.86
N ALA A 116 -8.24 11.47 -8.11
CA ALA A 116 -9.62 11.41 -8.56
C ALA A 116 -10.46 10.45 -7.69
N ARG A 117 -11.57 10.95 -7.13
CA ARG A 117 -12.50 10.16 -6.30
C ARG A 117 -13.05 8.93 -7.01
N THR A 118 -13.15 8.96 -8.34
CA THR A 118 -13.57 7.82 -9.17
C THR A 118 -12.62 6.61 -9.10
N ARG A 119 -11.36 6.82 -8.67
CA ARG A 119 -10.40 5.73 -8.43
C ARG A 119 -10.54 5.11 -7.04
N VAL A 120 -11.26 5.76 -6.12
CA VAL A 120 -11.40 5.32 -4.73
C VAL A 120 -12.68 4.51 -4.57
N ARG A 121 -12.54 3.31 -4.01
CA ARG A 121 -13.63 2.40 -3.66
C ARG A 121 -13.64 2.22 -2.15
N LEU A 122 -14.78 2.51 -1.53
CA LEU A 122 -14.97 2.28 -0.11
C LEU A 122 -15.29 0.81 0.14
N VAL A 123 -14.60 0.20 1.10
CA VAL A 123 -14.79 -1.20 1.47
C VAL A 123 -15.15 -1.26 2.96
N VAL A 124 -16.38 -1.65 3.24
CA VAL A 124 -16.83 -1.93 4.61
C VAL A 124 -16.25 -3.28 5.02
N ASN A 125 -15.43 -3.28 6.07
CA ASN A 125 -14.89 -4.49 6.66
C ASN A 125 -15.59 -4.82 7.98
N ARG A 126 -15.66 -6.11 8.30
CA ARG A 126 -16.26 -6.65 9.54
C ARG A 126 -17.70 -6.18 9.80
N PHE A 127 -18.52 -6.12 8.75
CA PHE A 127 -19.94 -5.82 8.86
C PHE A 127 -20.68 -6.86 9.72
N GLY A 128 -21.70 -6.44 10.49
CA GLY A 128 -22.51 -7.32 11.35
C GLY A 128 -21.97 -7.59 12.77
N LEU A 129 -20.98 -6.83 13.25
CA LEU A 129 -20.47 -6.91 14.62
C LEU A 129 -21.19 -5.93 15.56
N PRO A 130 -21.12 -6.12 16.89
CA PRO A 130 -21.66 -5.16 17.87
C PRO A 130 -21.01 -3.77 17.74
N TYR A 131 -21.73 -2.72 18.15
CA TYR A 131 -21.29 -1.31 18.14
C TYR A 131 -21.16 -0.66 16.75
N GLN A 132 -21.88 -1.18 15.76
CA GLN A 132 -21.96 -0.56 14.43
C GLN A 132 -22.97 0.57 14.40
N LEU A 133 -22.64 1.62 13.64
CA LEU A 133 -23.61 2.63 13.28
C LEU A 133 -24.62 2.03 12.30
N PRO A 134 -25.92 2.30 12.48
CA PRO A 134 -26.93 1.90 11.51
C PRO A 134 -26.57 2.44 10.11
N LEU A 135 -26.85 1.68 9.05
CA LEU A 135 -26.59 2.14 7.67
C LEU A 135 -27.35 3.42 7.30
N ALA A 136 -28.42 3.75 8.02
CA ALA A 136 -29.13 5.02 7.85
C ALA A 136 -28.36 6.23 8.40
N GLU A 137 -27.35 6.00 9.26
CA GLU A 137 -26.56 7.02 9.95
C GLU A 137 -25.08 7.01 9.53
N ALA A 138 -24.66 6.07 8.68
CA ALA A 138 -23.28 5.86 8.22
C ALA A 138 -23.06 6.45 6.82
#